data_AF-A0A2D6XDS3-F1
#
_entry.id   AF-A0A2D6XDS3-F1
#
_cell.length_a   1.000
_cell.length_b   1.000
_cell.length_c   1.000
_cell.angle_alpha   90.00
_cell.angle_beta   90.00
_cell.angle_gamma   90.00
#
_symmetry.space_group_name_H-M   'P 1'
#
loop_
_entity.id
_entity.type
_entity.pdbx_description
1 polymer ?
#
loop_
_entity_poly.entity_id
_entity_poly.type
_entity_poly.pdbx_seq_one_letter_code
_entity_poly.pdbx_strand_id
1 'polypeptide(L)'
;MIKTTYKNCGSSWVVMLQGNLALGENEEGHDVEVEREFWSFWNHGATNGEFDWMTDTRGYFWTTREKLLKAYENKELFRMLNDADEFKKHDPEGHAHACKGIKGGFLPTAKEKAKEIFDSLEQKSNILKFGVTYAHLYDLGQVSAEVGEDELPRTHDTASQRLKKMLDS
;
A
#
# COMPACT_ATOMS: atom_id res chain seq x y z
N MET A 1 13.73 7.07 -3.62
CA MET A 1 12.97 7.42 -4.85
C MET A 1 11.82 6.45 -4.96
N ILE A 2 10.60 6.98 -4.96
CA ILE A 2 9.38 6.19 -4.90
C ILE A 2 9.07 5.63 -6.29
N LYS A 3 8.70 4.35 -6.31
CA LYS A 3 8.18 3.70 -7.50
C LYS A 3 6.66 3.78 -7.48
N THR A 4 6.10 4.51 -8.45
CA THR A 4 4.65 4.62 -8.67
C THR A 4 4.22 3.64 -9.75
N THR A 5 3.21 2.84 -9.46
CA THR A 5 2.60 1.91 -10.41
C THR A 5 1.09 2.00 -10.32
N TYR A 6 0.37 1.68 -11.39
CA TYR A 6 -1.09 1.73 -11.38
C TYR A 6 -1.74 0.49 -11.96
N LYS A 7 -3.01 0.29 -11.59
CA LYS A 7 -3.89 -0.72 -12.16
C LYS A 7 -5.19 -0.04 -12.57
N ASN A 8 -5.56 -0.19 -13.83
CA ASN A 8 -6.89 0.17 -14.31
C ASN A 8 -7.90 -0.91 -13.89
N CYS A 9 -8.89 -0.52 -13.07
CA CYS A 9 -9.98 -1.38 -12.61
C CYS A 9 -11.33 -1.00 -13.26
N GLY A 10 -11.30 -0.38 -14.44
CA GLY A 10 -12.49 0.10 -15.16
C GLY A 10 -12.79 1.56 -14.82
N SER A 11 -13.81 1.80 -13.98
CA SER A 11 -14.23 3.15 -13.59
C SER A 11 -13.28 3.84 -12.62
N SER A 12 -12.50 3.04 -11.88
CA SER A 12 -11.53 3.52 -10.88
C SER A 12 -10.16 2.92 -11.15
N TRP A 13 -9.13 3.67 -10.79
CA TRP A 13 -7.74 3.27 -10.88
C TRP A 13 -7.18 3.10 -9.47
N VAL A 14 -6.34 2.10 -9.29
CA VAL A 14 -5.57 1.89 -8.06
C VAL A 14 -4.15 2.35 -8.36
N VAL A 15 -3.63 3.26 -7.55
CA VAL A 15 -2.23 3.69 -7.61
C VAL A 15 -1.52 3.15 -6.39
N MET A 16 -0.44 2.41 -6.62
CA MET A 16 0.43 1.90 -5.59
C MET A 16 1.73 2.70 -5.56
N LEU A 17 2.10 3.12 -4.37
CA LEU A 17 3.36 3.78 -4.06
C LEU A 17 4.25 2.79 -3.33
N GLN A 18 5.51 2.69 -3.77
CA GLN A 18 6.52 1.85 -3.13
C GLN A 18 7.79 2.65 -2.85
N GLY A 19 8.16 2.74 -1.59
CA GLY A 19 9.39 3.35 -1.11
C GLY A 19 10.51 2.35 -0.85
N ASN A 20 11.53 2.82 -0.14
CA ASN A 20 12.74 2.07 0.20
C ASN A 20 13.34 2.44 1.57
N LEU A 21 12.59 3.13 2.43
CA LEU A 21 12.99 3.57 3.78
C LEU A 21 14.24 4.46 3.82
N ALA A 22 14.60 5.11 2.71
CA ALA A 22 15.83 5.91 2.66
C ALA A 22 15.82 7.11 3.61
N LEU A 23 14.63 7.67 3.90
CA LEU A 23 14.45 8.78 4.85
C LEU A 23 14.00 8.34 6.25
N GLY A 24 13.90 7.03 6.48
CA GLY A 24 13.42 6.45 7.74
C GLY A 24 11.91 6.18 7.76
N GLU A 25 11.45 5.86 8.96
CA GLU A 25 10.06 5.47 9.27
C GLU A 25 9.37 6.58 10.07
N ASN A 26 8.05 6.69 9.93
CA ASN A 26 7.22 7.55 10.77
C ASN A 26 6.94 6.86 12.13
N GLU A 27 6.16 7.52 12.99
CA GLU A 27 5.84 7.01 14.34
C GLU A 27 5.08 5.66 14.32
N GLU A 28 4.45 5.32 13.20
CA GLU A 28 3.68 4.09 12.99
C GLU A 28 4.51 2.99 12.29
N GLY A 29 5.79 3.25 11.97
CA GLY A 29 6.68 2.30 11.29
C GLY A 29 6.57 2.29 9.76
N HIS A 30 5.90 3.28 9.15
CA HIS A 30 5.72 3.37 7.71
C HIS A 30 6.75 4.31 7.04
N ASP A 31 7.05 4.08 5.76
CA ASP A 31 8.00 4.87 4.97
C ASP A 31 7.54 6.33 4.80
N VAL A 32 8.31 7.26 5.35
CA VAL A 32 8.03 8.71 5.31
C VAL A 32 8.00 9.24 3.88
N GLU A 33 8.79 8.69 2.95
CA GLU A 33 8.76 9.10 1.55
C GLU A 33 7.38 8.78 0.94
N VAL A 34 6.88 7.56 1.18
CA VAL A 34 5.60 7.09 0.65
C VAL A 34 4.46 7.94 1.17
N GLU A 35 4.46 8.23 2.48
CA GLU A 35 3.45 9.07 3.10
C GLU A 35 3.46 10.49 2.52
N ARG A 36 4.63 11.11 2.40
CA ARG A 36 4.77 12.45 1.81
C ARG A 36 4.27 12.51 0.38
N GLU A 37 4.55 11.47 -0.41
CA GLU A 37 4.11 11.37 -1.79
C GLU A 37 2.59 11.22 -1.89
N PHE A 38 1.99 10.40 -1.01
CA PHE A 38 0.53 10.32 -0.90
C PHE A 38 -0.08 11.70 -0.56
N TRP A 39 0.45 12.40 0.43
CA TRP A 39 -0.03 13.74 0.80
C TRP A 39 0.12 14.76 -0.34
N SER A 40 1.18 14.64 -1.15
CA SER A 40 1.31 15.43 -2.39
C SER A 40 0.16 15.13 -3.36
N PHE A 41 -0.16 13.85 -3.60
CA PHE A 41 -1.29 13.48 -4.45
C PHE A 41 -2.64 13.95 -3.91
N TRP A 42 -2.84 13.85 -2.59
CA TRP A 42 -4.06 14.30 -1.92
C TRP A 42 -4.24 15.82 -2.06
N ASN A 43 -3.20 16.61 -1.76
CA ASN A 43 -3.21 18.06 -1.90
C ASN A 43 -3.47 18.54 -3.34
N HIS A 44 -3.03 17.76 -4.33
CA HIS A 44 -3.27 18.07 -5.75
C HIS A 44 -4.57 17.46 -6.31
N GLY A 45 -5.41 16.86 -5.46
CA GLY A 45 -6.75 16.40 -5.78
C GLY A 45 -6.80 15.06 -6.53
N ALA A 46 -5.76 14.23 -6.42
CA ALA A 46 -5.78 12.88 -6.99
C ALA A 46 -6.84 12.01 -6.32
N THR A 47 -7.04 12.18 -5.02
CA THR A 47 -8.01 11.42 -4.24
C THR A 47 -8.55 12.27 -3.09
N ASN A 48 -9.74 11.90 -2.62
CA ASN A 48 -10.34 12.41 -1.39
C ASN A 48 -10.53 11.27 -0.37
N GLY A 49 -10.02 10.07 -0.68
CA GLY A 49 -10.12 8.89 0.16
C GLY A 49 -8.87 8.66 0.99
N GLU A 50 -8.87 7.53 1.68
CA GLU A 50 -7.78 7.10 2.55
C GLU A 50 -6.64 6.45 1.75
N PHE A 51 -5.48 6.36 2.39
CA PHE A 51 -4.34 5.60 1.92
C PHE A 51 -4.28 4.27 2.69
N ASP A 52 -4.34 3.17 1.96
CA ASP A 52 -4.30 1.83 2.54
C ASP A 52 -2.87 1.30 2.48
N TRP A 53 -2.25 1.13 3.65
CA TRP A 53 -0.95 0.48 3.76
C TRP A 53 -1.09 -1.04 3.55
N MET A 54 -0.21 -1.61 2.73
CA MET A 54 -0.08 -3.06 2.55
C MET A 54 1.12 -3.63 3.30
N THR A 55 2.18 -2.83 3.39
CA THR A 55 3.43 -3.11 4.10
C THR A 55 4.03 -1.77 4.52
N ASP A 56 5.02 -1.80 5.39
CA ASP A 56 5.74 -0.61 5.87
C ASP A 56 6.29 0.29 4.77
N THR A 57 6.57 -0.27 3.59
CA THR A 57 7.15 0.46 2.44
C THR A 57 6.19 0.65 1.28
N ARG A 58 4.95 0.17 1.39
CA ARG A 58 3.99 0.15 0.27
C ARG A 58 2.58 0.38 0.73
N GLY A 59 1.90 1.27 0.04
CA GLY A 59 0.47 1.44 0.17
C GLY A 59 -0.16 1.83 -1.16
N TYR A 60 -1.47 1.92 -1.17
CA TYR A 60 -2.23 2.28 -2.36
C TYR A 60 -3.37 3.23 -2.02
N PHE A 61 -3.84 3.92 -3.05
CA PHE A 61 -5.07 4.70 -2.97
C PHE A 61 -5.87 4.58 -4.26
N TRP A 62 -7.14 4.90 -4.15
CA TRP A 62 -8.07 4.91 -5.27
C TRP A 62 -8.17 6.29 -5.90
N THR A 63 -8.21 6.32 -7.23
CA THR A 63 -8.33 7.55 -8.02
C THR A 63 -9.06 7.28 -9.33
N THR A 64 -9.22 8.31 -10.17
CA THR A 64 -9.64 8.19 -11.56
C THR A 64 -8.53 8.71 -12.47
N ARG A 65 -8.51 8.27 -13.73
CA ARG A 65 -7.53 8.72 -14.73
C ARG A 65 -7.39 10.24 -14.78
N GLU A 66 -8.52 10.94 -14.80
CA GLU A 66 -8.58 12.40 -14.90
C GLU A 66 -8.01 13.10 -13.67
N LYS A 67 -8.34 12.59 -12.47
CA LYS A 67 -7.85 13.13 -11.20
C LYS A 67 -6.34 12.91 -11.06
N LEU A 68 -5.87 11.72 -11.41
CA LEU A 68 -4.44 11.40 -11.35
C LEU A 68 -3.64 12.28 -12.32
N LEU A 69 -4.09 12.43 -13.57
CA LEU A 69 -3.42 13.31 -14.53
C LEU A 69 -3.40 14.76 -14.03
N LYS A 70 -4.54 15.28 -13.56
CA LYS A 70 -4.64 16.64 -13.01
C LYS A 70 -3.71 16.83 -11.80
N ALA A 71 -3.55 15.82 -10.97
CA ALA A 71 -2.65 15.88 -9.83
C ALA A 71 -1.18 15.98 -10.27
N TYR A 72 -0.77 15.24 -11.31
CA TYR A 72 0.55 15.39 -11.92
C TYR A 72 0.75 16.77 -12.56
N GLU A 73 -0.25 17.29 -13.29
CA GLU A 73 -0.20 18.64 -13.87
C GLU A 73 0.05 19.70 -12.80
N ASN A 74 -0.72 19.63 -11.70
CA ASN A 74 -0.56 20.54 -10.57
C ASN A 74 0.79 20.36 -9.89
N LYS A 75 1.22 19.13 -9.64
CA LYS A 75 2.50 18.83 -8.99
C LYS A 75 3.68 19.43 -9.77
N GLU A 76 3.71 19.23 -11.09
CA GLU A 76 4.75 19.82 -11.94
C GLU A 76 4.66 21.35 -12.01
N LEU A 77 3.44 21.91 -12.04
CA LEU A 77 3.26 23.36 -11.99
C LEU A 77 3.83 23.96 -10.70
N PHE A 78 3.47 23.39 -9.54
CA PHE A 78 3.98 23.87 -8.25
C PHE A 78 5.49 23.65 -8.12
N ARG A 79 6.04 22.57 -8.67
CA ARG A 79 7.49 22.37 -8.74
C ARG A 79 8.18 23.50 -9.51
N MET A 80 7.68 23.81 -10.72
CA MET A 80 8.23 24.90 -11.55
C MET A 80 8.08 26.28 -10.89
N LEU A 81 6.97 26.52 -10.18
CA LEU A 81 6.75 27.77 -9.47
C LEU A 81 7.69 27.91 -8.27
N ASN A 82 7.90 26.84 -7.50
CA ASN A 82 8.86 26.84 -6.39
C ASN A 82 10.29 27.07 -6.89
N ASP A 83 10.70 26.39 -7.97
CA ASP A 83 12.00 26.61 -8.62
C ASP A 83 12.13 28.10 -9.02
N ALA A 84 11.10 28.70 -9.62
CA ALA A 84 11.08 30.10 -10.04
C ALA A 84 11.14 31.11 -8.87
N ASP A 85 10.55 30.78 -7.72
CA ASP A 85 10.61 31.59 -6.50
C ASP A 85 11.99 31.49 -5.82
N GLU A 86 12.66 30.33 -5.88
CA GLU A 86 14.05 30.20 -5.44
C GLU A 86 14.99 31.06 -6.30
N PHE A 87 14.78 31.06 -7.64
CA PHE A 87 15.53 31.95 -8.52
C PHE A 87 15.33 33.42 -8.16
N LYS A 88 14.13 33.85 -7.76
CA LYS A 88 13.88 35.22 -7.30
C LYS A 88 14.71 35.60 -6.07
N LYS A 89 14.93 34.65 -5.16
CA LYS A 89 15.69 34.86 -3.92
C LYS A 89 17.19 35.04 -4.19
N HIS A 90 17.70 34.44 -5.26
CA HIS A 90 19.12 34.50 -5.65
C HIS A 90 19.41 35.50 -6.77
N ASP A 91 18.44 35.78 -7.65
CA ASP A 91 18.50 36.72 -8.77
C ASP A 91 17.12 37.37 -9.02
N PRO A 92 16.88 38.59 -8.50
CA PRO A 92 15.61 39.29 -8.60
C PRO A 92 15.18 39.65 -10.05
N GLU A 93 16.12 39.81 -10.98
CA GLU A 93 15.83 40.24 -12.35
C GLU A 93 15.42 39.06 -13.24
N GLY A 94 16.00 37.87 -13.04
CA GLY A 94 15.67 36.64 -13.77
C GLY A 94 14.22 36.15 -13.56
N HIS A 95 13.64 36.38 -12.37
CA HIS A 95 12.27 35.99 -12.04
C HIS A 95 11.22 36.64 -12.95
N ALA A 96 11.43 37.90 -13.35
CA ALA A 96 10.53 38.62 -14.25
C ALA A 96 10.56 38.06 -15.70
N HIS A 97 11.59 37.28 -16.05
CA HIS A 97 11.76 36.68 -17.37
C HIS A 97 11.28 35.23 -17.45
N ALA A 98 11.14 34.53 -16.33
CA ALA A 98 10.84 33.09 -16.30
C ALA A 98 9.49 32.72 -16.98
N CYS A 99 8.52 33.64 -16.96
CA CYS A 99 7.21 33.49 -17.63
C CYS A 99 6.97 34.51 -18.75
N LYS A 100 7.94 35.39 -19.06
CA LYS A 100 7.71 36.53 -19.93
C LYS A 100 7.52 36.08 -21.37
N GLY A 101 6.31 36.27 -21.91
CA GLY A 101 5.97 35.94 -23.29
C GLY A 101 5.28 34.59 -23.50
N ILE A 102 5.10 33.77 -22.45
CA ILE A 102 4.36 32.51 -22.54
C ILE A 102 2.88 32.76 -22.21
N LYS A 103 2.01 32.64 -23.21
CA LYS A 103 0.55 32.77 -23.01
C LYS A 103 0.07 31.62 -22.11
N GLY A 104 -0.22 31.94 -20.85
CA GLY A 104 -0.63 30.95 -19.82
C GLY A 104 0.46 30.58 -18.81
N GLY A 105 1.64 31.23 -18.83
CA GLY A 105 2.71 30.99 -17.86
C GLY A 105 3.30 29.59 -17.96
N PHE A 106 3.69 28.99 -16.84
CA PHE A 106 4.24 27.62 -16.77
C PHE A 106 3.22 26.51 -17.02
N LEU A 107 1.93 26.82 -17.05
CA LEU A 107 0.87 25.82 -17.13
C LEU A 107 0.95 24.92 -18.38
N PRO A 108 1.22 25.43 -19.61
CA PRO A 108 1.34 24.57 -20.79
C PRO A 108 2.50 23.59 -20.68
N THR A 109 3.68 24.05 -20.25
CA THR A 109 4.86 23.22 -20.06
C THR A 109 4.66 22.17 -18.97
N ALA A 110 3.98 22.54 -17.87
CA ALA A 110 3.65 21.60 -16.80
C ALA A 110 2.73 20.47 -17.30
N LYS A 111 1.76 20.78 -18.17
CA LYS A 111 0.88 19.76 -18.77
C LYS A 111 1.61 18.78 -19.67
N GLU A 112 2.55 19.28 -20.49
CA GLU A 112 3.36 18.42 -21.36
C GLU A 112 4.21 17.45 -20.53
N LYS A 113 4.95 17.94 -19.54
CA LYS A 113 5.75 17.09 -18.65
C LYS A 113 4.91 16.13 -17.83
N ALA A 114 3.78 16.58 -17.30
CA ALA A 114 2.87 15.72 -16.55
C ALA A 114 2.34 14.59 -17.42
N LYS A 115 2.04 14.87 -18.69
CA LYS A 115 1.60 13.84 -19.64
C LYS A 115 2.72 12.85 -19.95
N GLU A 116 3.95 13.30 -20.15
CA GLU A 116 5.11 12.41 -20.33
C GLU A 116 5.31 11.48 -19.14
N ILE A 117 5.25 12.04 -17.91
CA ILE A 117 5.34 11.25 -16.67
C ILE A 117 4.20 10.25 -16.61
N PHE A 118 2.97 10.69 -16.88
CA PHE A 118 1.77 9.86 -16.84
C PHE A 118 1.83 8.70 -17.85
N ASP A 119 2.28 8.98 -19.08
CA ASP A 119 2.42 8.00 -20.14
C ASP A 119 3.57 7.01 -19.86
N SER A 120 4.58 7.41 -19.08
CA SER A 120 5.67 6.54 -18.62
C SER A 120 5.31 5.61 -17.45
N LEU A 121 4.13 5.78 -16.84
CA LEU A 121 3.73 4.99 -15.67
C LEU A 121 3.57 3.51 -16.02
N GLU A 122 4.12 2.63 -15.19
CA GLU A 122 4.02 1.19 -15.35
C GLU A 122 2.63 0.69 -14.89
N GLN A 123 1.87 0.12 -15.81
CA GLN A 123 0.62 -0.57 -15.48
C GLN A 123 0.93 -1.99 -15.00
N LYS A 124 0.47 -2.34 -13.79
CA LYS A 124 0.58 -3.70 -13.23
C LYS A 124 -0.80 -4.32 -13.01
N SER A 125 -0.99 -5.55 -13.49
CA SER A 125 -2.24 -6.31 -13.32
C SER A 125 -2.44 -6.85 -11.89
N ASN A 126 -1.34 -7.06 -11.16
CA ASN A 126 -1.31 -7.79 -9.89
C ASN A 126 -1.18 -6.89 -8.63
N ILE A 127 -1.54 -5.61 -8.70
CA ILE A 127 -1.50 -4.72 -7.53
C ILE A 127 -2.50 -5.16 -6.45
N LEU A 128 -3.76 -5.36 -6.84
CA LEU A 128 -4.82 -5.90 -5.99
C LEU A 128 -5.50 -7.05 -6.73
N LYS A 129 -5.65 -8.20 -6.06
CA LYS A 129 -6.45 -9.32 -6.57
C LYS A 129 -7.85 -9.22 -5.97
N PHE A 130 -8.84 -8.89 -6.80
CA PHE A 130 -10.24 -8.88 -6.40
C PHE A 130 -10.78 -10.32 -6.42
N GLY A 131 -11.59 -10.69 -5.43
CA GLY A 131 -12.24 -12.01 -5.37
C GLY A 131 -11.39 -13.14 -4.80
N VAL A 132 -10.22 -12.85 -4.23
CA VAL A 132 -9.59 -13.78 -3.29
C VAL A 132 -10.23 -13.51 -1.95
N THR A 133 -11.31 -14.22 -1.65
CA THR A 133 -11.66 -14.44 -0.25
C THR A 133 -10.39 -15.03 0.35
N TYR A 134 -9.69 -14.26 1.20
CA TYR A 134 -8.87 -14.90 2.21
C TYR A 134 -9.87 -15.73 2.98
N ALA A 135 -10.02 -17.00 2.58
CA ALA A 135 -10.53 -18.00 3.49
C ALA A 135 -9.62 -17.79 4.69
N HIS A 136 -10.18 -17.18 5.75
CA HIS A 136 -9.56 -17.21 7.05
C HIS A 136 -9.31 -18.70 7.26
N LEU A 137 -8.08 -19.11 6.98
CA LEU A 137 -7.60 -20.43 7.30
C LEU A 137 -7.54 -20.29 8.81
N TYR A 138 -8.67 -20.55 9.46
CA TYR A 138 -8.70 -20.85 10.87
C TYR A 138 -7.66 -21.94 10.98
N ASP A 139 -6.52 -21.59 11.55
CA ASP A 139 -5.59 -22.56 12.07
C ASP A 139 -6.41 -23.30 13.11
N LEU A 140 -6.98 -24.43 12.69
CA LEU A 140 -7.59 -25.40 13.58
C LEU A 140 -6.43 -25.81 14.46
N GLY A 141 -6.29 -25.12 15.59
CA GLY A 141 -5.21 -25.34 16.54
C GLY A 141 -5.05 -26.83 16.78
N GLN A 142 -3.83 -27.28 17.00
CA GLN A 142 -3.56 -28.69 17.27
C GLN A 142 -4.42 -29.17 18.45
N VAL A 143 -5.46 -29.94 18.15
CA VAL A 143 -6.15 -30.75 19.14
C VAL A 143 -5.25 -31.96 19.37
N SER A 144 -4.35 -31.85 20.35
CA SER A 144 -3.64 -33.00 20.91
C SER A 144 -4.55 -33.64 21.95
N ALA A 145 -5.12 -34.81 21.62
CA ALA A 145 -5.76 -35.67 22.60
C ALA A 145 -4.70 -36.63 23.15
N GLU A 146 -3.84 -36.14 24.03
CA GLU A 146 -3.00 -37.01 24.86
C GLU A 146 -3.79 -37.40 26.12
N VAL A 147 -4.67 -38.40 25.99
CA VAL A 147 -4.93 -39.25 27.14
C VAL A 147 -3.74 -40.19 27.20
N GLY A 148 -2.86 -39.99 28.18
CA GLY A 148 -1.73 -40.89 28.40
C GLY A 148 -2.23 -42.32 28.54
N GLU A 149 -1.50 -43.28 27.96
CA GLU A 149 -1.86 -44.71 28.05
C GLU A 149 -1.97 -45.21 29.51
N ASP A 150 -1.43 -44.46 30.47
CA ASP A 150 -1.54 -44.71 31.91
C ASP A 150 -2.92 -44.37 32.52
N GLU A 151 -3.76 -43.57 31.84
CA GLU A 151 -5.13 -43.26 32.28
C GLU A 151 -6.20 -44.14 31.64
N LEU A 152 -5.82 -45.05 30.74
CA LEU A 152 -6.74 -46.08 30.27
C LEU A 152 -6.99 -47.08 31.40
N PRO A 153 -8.25 -47.35 31.81
CA PRO A 153 -8.52 -48.41 32.76
C PRO A 153 -8.05 -49.72 32.14
N ARG A 154 -6.97 -50.28 32.71
CA ARG A 154 -6.41 -51.56 32.27
C ARG A 154 -7.51 -52.61 32.34
N THR A 155 -8.01 -53.04 31.19
CA THR A 155 -8.98 -54.13 31.06
C THR A 155 -8.29 -55.47 31.30
N HIS A 156 -7.74 -55.66 32.50
CA HIS A 156 -7.16 -56.92 32.93
C HIS A 156 -7.38 -57.10 34.43
N ASP A 157 -8.64 -57.17 34.89
CA ASP A 157 -8.89 -57.87 36.17
C ASP A 157 -10.34 -58.26 36.49
N THR A 158 -11.11 -58.82 35.54
CA THR A 158 -12.47 -59.32 35.88
C THR A 158 -12.83 -60.74 35.43
N ALA A 159 -12.01 -61.40 34.60
CA ALA A 159 -12.26 -62.80 34.23
C ALA A 159 -11.61 -63.80 35.22
N SER A 160 -10.37 -63.56 35.65
CA SER A 160 -9.64 -64.51 36.52
C SER A 160 -10.07 -64.49 37.99
N GLN A 161 -10.59 -63.36 38.49
CA GLN A 161 -11.06 -63.26 39.88
C GLN A 161 -12.46 -63.88 40.10
N ARG A 162 -13.27 -64.06 39.04
CA ARG A 162 -14.58 -64.73 39.12
C ARG A 162 -14.47 -66.27 39.08
N LEU A 163 -13.47 -66.83 38.41
CA LEU A 163 -13.27 -68.29 38.35
C LEU A 163 -12.72 -68.88 39.65
N LYS A 164 -11.82 -68.18 40.36
CA LYS A 164 -11.33 -68.65 41.67
C LYS A 164 -12.43 -68.69 42.74
N LYS A 165 -13.39 -67.75 42.70
CA LYS A 165 -14.51 -67.72 43.65
C LYS A 165 -15.61 -68.77 43.40
N MET A 166 -15.57 -69.47 42.27
CA MET A 166 -16.51 -70.56 41.95
C MET A 166 -15.92 -71.96 42.19
N LEU A 167 -14.60 -72.08 42.35
CA LEU A 167 -13.93 -73.37 42.62
C LEU A 167 -13.61 -73.60 44.10
N ASP A 168 -13.74 -72.58 44.95
CA ASP A 168 -13.57 -72.64 46.40
C ASP A 168 -14.90 -72.47 47.18
N SER A 169 -16.05 -72.88 46.59
CA SER A 169 -17.35 -73.02 47.29
C SER A 169 -18.00 -74.36 46.99
#